data_AF-A0AAW2H8E9-F1
#
_entry.id   AF-A0AAW2H8E9-F1
#
_cell.length_a   1.000
_cell.length_b   1.000
_cell.length_c   1.000
_cell.angle_alpha   90.00
_cell.angle_beta   90.00
_cell.angle_gamma   90.00
#
_symmetry.space_group_name_H-M   'P 1'
#
loop_
_entity.id
_entity.type
_entity.pdbx_description
1 polymer ?
#
loop_
_entity_poly.entity_id
_entity_poly.type
_entity_poly.pdbx_seq_one_letter_code
_entity_poly.pdbx_strand_id
1 'polypeptide(L)'
;MLQKASLFSLFGLRPTFHIDKDALRQSYHVLCRQHHPDVSKTGTLLPEINRAYRTLENDLRRAEYMNAAPLPKLDEAFLDEVMTYEDRIQGLGSTVALEGLRAELERRISECYHNYMKPEYLAKWRSP
;
A
#
# COMPACT_ATOMS: atom_id res chain seq x y z
N MET A 1 20.79 18.96 -3.22
CA MET A 1 19.33 19.05 -3.03
C MET A 1 19.02 18.44 -1.67
N LEU A 2 18.59 19.26 -0.72
CA LEU A 2 18.42 18.87 0.69
C LEU A 2 17.43 17.69 0.80
N GLN A 3 17.90 16.66 1.49
CA GLN A 3 17.28 15.37 1.73
C GLN A 3 15.90 15.54 2.38
N LYS A 4 14.81 15.21 1.67
CA LYS A 4 13.63 14.65 2.33
C LYS A 4 14.13 13.33 2.92
N ALA A 5 14.41 13.28 4.22
CA ALA A 5 14.69 12.03 4.91
C ALA A 5 13.62 11.02 4.44
N SER A 6 14.05 9.97 3.73
CA SER A 6 13.10 9.00 3.19
C SER A 6 12.34 8.40 4.37
N LEU A 7 11.04 8.11 4.23
CA LEU A 7 10.31 7.46 5.33
C LEU A 7 11.03 6.20 5.81
N PHE A 8 11.78 5.54 4.92
CA PHE A 8 12.64 4.40 5.24
C PHE A 8 13.75 4.76 6.23
N SER A 9 14.42 5.91 6.03
CA SER A 9 15.49 6.38 6.92
C SER A 9 15.02 6.64 8.35
N LEU A 10 13.77 7.05 8.55
CA LEU A 10 13.18 7.21 9.89
C LEU A 10 13.20 5.90 10.70
N PHE A 11 13.06 4.76 10.03
CA PHE A 11 13.05 3.43 10.66
C PHE A 11 14.37 2.67 10.48
N GLY A 12 15.41 3.30 9.91
CA GLY A 12 16.68 2.65 9.61
C GLY A 12 16.62 1.63 8.48
N LEU A 13 15.63 1.73 7.59
CA LEU A 13 15.41 0.81 6.48
C LEU A 13 16.04 1.31 5.17
N ARG A 14 16.38 0.38 4.28
CA ARG A 14 16.73 0.70 2.89
C ARG A 14 15.48 1.07 2.08
N PRO A 15 15.57 1.99 1.10
CA PRO A 15 14.43 2.42 0.28
C PRO A 15 14.09 1.39 -0.80
N THR A 16 13.61 0.22 -0.38
CA THR A 16 13.18 -0.87 -1.25
C THR A 16 11.69 -1.13 -1.08
N PHE A 17 11.04 -1.67 -2.11
CA PHE A 17 9.62 -2.02 -2.00
C PHE A 17 9.40 -3.23 -1.09
N HIS A 18 10.24 -4.25 -1.17
CA HIS A 18 10.22 -5.35 -0.22
C HIS A 18 11.06 -4.91 0.99
N ILE A 19 10.38 -4.60 2.09
CA ILE A 19 11.00 -4.25 3.37
C ILE A 19 10.76 -5.37 4.39
N ASP A 20 11.62 -5.42 5.40
CA ASP A 20 11.37 -6.21 6.59
C ASP A 20 10.30 -5.52 7.46
N LYS A 21 9.08 -6.07 7.46
CA LYS A 21 7.95 -5.52 8.22
C LYS A 21 8.11 -5.70 9.73
N ASP A 22 8.88 -6.69 10.17
CA ASP A 22 9.13 -6.90 11.59
C ASP A 22 10.17 -5.90 12.12
N ALA A 23 11.22 -5.63 11.34
CA ALA A 23 12.15 -4.53 11.62
C ALA A 23 11.42 -3.17 11.65
N LEU A 24 10.50 -2.92 10.71
CA LEU A 24 9.66 -1.72 10.71
C LEU A 24 8.84 -1.58 12.00
N ARG A 25 8.16 -2.65 12.43
CA ARG A 25 7.36 -2.67 13.66
C ARG A 25 8.21 -2.43 14.90
N GLN A 26 9.37 -3.08 15.00
CA GLN A 26 10.29 -2.91 16.11
C GLN A 26 10.76 -1.45 16.22
N SER A 27 11.23 -0.86 15.11
CA SER A 27 11.65 0.54 15.05
C SER A 27 10.49 1.50 15.42
N TYR A 28 9.28 1.23 14.91
CA TYR A 28 8.08 2.00 15.26
C TYR A 28 7.78 1.98 16.76
N HIS A 29 7.79 0.81 17.39
CA HIS A 29 7.56 0.71 18.83
C HIS A 29 8.61 1.45 19.67
N VAL A 30 9.88 1.40 19.26
CA VAL A 30 10.97 2.14 19.92
C VAL A 30 10.73 3.66 19.82
N LEU A 31 10.43 4.16 18.61
CA LEU A 31 10.16 5.57 18.37
C LEU A 31 8.91 6.07 19.13
N CYS A 32 7.84 5.27 19.15
CA CYS A 32 6.63 5.62 19.91
C CYS A 32 6.90 5.73 21.41
N ARG A 33 7.77 4.88 21.99
CA ARG A 33 8.15 4.98 23.42
C ARG A 33 8.98 6.23 23.71
N GLN A 34 9.84 6.63 22.78
CA GLN A 34 10.70 7.82 22.92
C GLN A 34 9.93 9.13 22.75
N HIS A 35 8.89 9.14 21.91
CA HIS A 35 8.13 10.33 21.53
C HIS A 35 6.68 10.33 22.04
N HIS A 36 6.34 9.46 23.00
CA HIS A 36 5.02 9.46 23.62
C HIS A 36 4.81 10.79 24.36
N PRO A 37 3.60 11.41 24.29
CA PRO A 37 3.30 12.67 24.98
C PRO A 37 3.57 12.65 26.49
N ASP A 38 3.49 11.47 27.12
CA ASP A 38 3.80 11.30 28.55
C ASP A 38 5.30 11.35 28.87
N VAL A 39 6.15 11.02 27.89
CA VAL A 39 7.62 10.95 28.05
C VAL A 39 8.28 12.23 27.53
N SER A 40 7.70 12.81 26.48
CA SER A 40 8.24 13.98 25.82
C SER A 40 7.11 14.97 25.50
N LYS A 41 7.24 16.21 26.00
CA LYS A 41 6.33 17.31 25.63
C LYS A 41 6.46 17.71 24.14
N THR A 42 7.36 17.07 23.39
CA THR A 42 7.56 17.23 21.95
C THR A 42 6.56 16.37 21.14
N GLY A 43 5.26 16.50 21.44
CA GLY A 43 4.16 15.76 20.78
C GLY A 43 3.99 16.03 19.27
N THR A 44 4.94 16.71 18.65
CA THR A 44 4.93 17.07 17.23
C THR A 44 5.43 15.96 16.31
N LEU A 45 6.25 15.03 16.79
CA LEU A 45 6.87 13.98 15.95
C LEU A 45 6.06 12.68 15.85
N LEU A 46 5.23 12.36 16.86
CA LEU A 46 4.44 11.13 16.88
C LEU A 46 3.45 11.01 15.69
N PRO A 47 2.76 12.08 15.26
CA PRO A 47 1.93 12.03 14.05
C PRO A 47 2.72 11.69 12.79
N GLU A 48 3.96 12.18 12.67
CA GLU A 48 4.84 11.89 11.54
C GLU A 48 5.31 10.44 11.54
N ILE A 49 5.70 9.91 12.71
CA ILE A 49 6.07 8.49 12.90
C ILE A 49 4.89 7.58 12.52
N ASN A 50 3.68 7.89 13.00
CA ASN A 50 2.48 7.12 12.68
C ASN A 50 2.16 7.14 11.18
N ARG A 51 2.28 8.31 10.54
CA ARG A 51 2.08 8.44 9.10
C ARG A 51 3.12 7.60 8.33
N ALA A 52 4.40 7.73 8.69
CA ALA A 52 5.49 7.01 8.05
C ALA A 52 5.30 5.49 8.17
N TYR A 53 4.94 5.00 9.36
CA TYR A 53 4.65 3.58 9.61
C TYR A 53 3.49 3.09 8.76
N ARG A 54 2.36 3.80 8.77
CA ARG A 54 1.16 3.43 7.98
C ARG A 54 1.41 3.45 6.46
N THR A 55 2.33 4.30 5.99
CA THR A 55 2.74 4.33 4.58
C THR A 55 3.64 3.14 4.24
N LEU A 56 4.62 2.82 5.09
CA LEU A 56 5.56 1.75 4.80
C LEU A 56 5.04 0.35 5.13
N GLU A 57 4.10 0.19 6.06
CA GLU A 57 3.51 -1.11 6.41
C GLU A 57 2.61 -1.65 5.28
N ASN A 58 1.83 -0.76 4.66
CA ASN A 58 0.88 -1.10 3.62
C ASN A 58 1.56 -1.10 2.24
N ASP A 59 1.46 -2.22 1.53
CA ASP A 59 2.20 -2.42 0.27
C ASP A 59 1.73 -1.45 -0.83
N LEU A 60 0.43 -1.21 -0.95
CA LEU A 60 -0.12 -0.24 -1.90
C LEU A 60 0.39 1.18 -1.61
N ARG A 61 0.29 1.65 -0.35
CA ARG A 61 0.78 2.98 0.05
C ARG A 61 2.28 3.13 -0.12
N ARG A 62 3.04 2.05 0.08
CA ARG A 62 4.48 2.03 -0.15
C ARG A 62 4.81 2.11 -1.63
N ALA A 63 4.07 1.39 -2.49
CA ALA A 63 4.17 1.53 -3.94
C ALA A 63 3.86 2.97 -4.39
N GLU A 64 2.77 3.57 -3.89
CA GLU A 64 2.42 4.97 -4.16
C GLU A 64 3.51 5.94 -3.70
N TYR A 65 4.09 5.73 -2.52
CA TYR A 65 5.18 6.56 -2.02
C TYR A 65 6.46 6.46 -2.87
N MET A 66 6.75 5.27 -3.40
CA MET A 66 7.93 5.01 -4.23
C MET A 66 7.75 5.48 -5.67
N ASN A 67 6.51 5.58 -6.16
CA ASN A 67 6.19 6.09 -7.49
C ASN A 67 5.95 7.60 -7.43
N ALA A 68 6.92 8.39 -7.88
CA ALA A 68 6.78 9.85 -7.94
C ALA A 68 5.91 10.34 -9.12
N ALA A 69 5.55 9.45 -10.05
CA ALA A 69 4.80 9.80 -11.25
C ALA A 69 3.29 9.90 -10.98
N PRO A 70 2.59 10.85 -11.62
CA PRO A 70 1.13 10.85 -11.63
C PRO A 70 0.60 9.52 -12.18
N LEU A 71 -0.40 8.95 -11.50
CA LEU A 71 -1.07 7.75 -11.98
C LEU A 71 -1.89 8.10 -13.24
N PRO A 72 -1.85 7.27 -14.30
CA PRO A 72 -2.67 7.45 -15.46
C PRO A 72 -4.15 7.34 -15.07
N LYS A 73 -4.99 8.05 -15.83
CA LYS A 73 -6.44 7.84 -15.76
C LYS A 73 -6.73 6.44 -16.31
N LEU A 74 -7.56 5.68 -15.61
CA LEU A 74 -8.07 4.39 -16.08
C LEU A 74 -9.00 4.62 -17.28
N ASP A 75 -8.93 3.72 -18.26
CA ASP A 75 -9.74 3.77 -19.47
C ASP A 75 -11.13 3.14 -19.25
N GLU A 76 -12.02 3.34 -20.24
CA GLU A 76 -13.37 2.75 -20.22
C GLU A 76 -13.34 1.22 -20.19
N ALA A 77 -12.34 0.61 -20.85
CA ALA A 77 -12.16 -0.84 -20.84
C ALA A 77 -11.98 -1.39 -19.42
N PHE A 78 -11.22 -0.71 -18.56
CA PHE A 78 -11.10 -1.11 -17.16
C PHE A 78 -12.41 -0.96 -16.37
N LEU A 79 -13.22 0.06 -16.66
CA LEU A 79 -14.53 0.22 -16.02
C LEU A 79 -15.47 -0.92 -16.42
N ASP A 80 -15.49 -1.29 -17.71
CA ASP A 80 -16.27 -2.43 -18.20
C ASP A 80 -15.84 -3.75 -17.54
N GLU A 81 -14.52 -3.94 -17.33
CA GLU A 81 -13.99 -5.08 -16.58
C GLU A 81 -14.53 -5.10 -15.14
N VAL A 82 -14.50 -3.97 -14.42
CA VAL A 82 -15.02 -3.88 -13.04
C VAL A 82 -16.51 -4.18 -13.00
N MET A 83 -17.32 -3.59 -13.89
CA MET A 83 -18.75 -3.87 -13.98
C MET A 83 -19.03 -5.36 -14.25
N THR A 84 -18.25 -5.97 -15.15
CA THR A 84 -18.35 -7.41 -15.43
C THR A 84 -18.09 -8.25 -14.18
N TYR A 85 -17.13 -7.86 -13.33
CA TYR A 85 -16.88 -8.54 -12.07
C TYR A 85 -18.02 -8.33 -11.07
N GLU A 86 -18.60 -7.14 -10.98
CA GLU A 86 -19.76 -6.88 -10.13
C GLU A 86 -20.97 -7.74 -10.52
N ASP A 87 -21.29 -7.81 -11.81
CA ASP A 87 -22.37 -8.67 -12.34
C ASP A 87 -22.11 -10.14 -12.03
N ARG A 88 -20.86 -10.60 -12.20
CA ARG A 88 -20.45 -11.97 -11.85
C ARG A 88 -20.68 -12.23 -10.38
N ILE A 89 -20.28 -11.33 -9.48
CA ILE A 89 -20.48 -11.46 -8.02
C ILE A 89 -21.97 -11.57 -7.69
N GLN A 90 -22.82 -10.75 -8.30
CA GLN A 90 -24.27 -10.78 -8.07
C GLN A 90 -24.92 -12.06 -8.61
N GLY A 91 -24.40 -12.62 -9.70
CA GLY A 91 -24.87 -13.86 -10.32
C GLY A 91 -24.35 -15.16 -9.71
N LEU A 92 -23.52 -15.11 -8.65
CA LEU A 92 -22.95 -16.30 -8.04
C LEU A 92 -24.02 -17.14 -7.33
N GLY A 93 -24.31 -18.32 -7.91
CA GLY A 93 -25.24 -19.29 -7.33
C GLY A 93 -24.60 -20.38 -6.46
N SER A 94 -23.27 -20.40 -6.29
CA SER A 94 -22.58 -21.43 -5.51
C SER A 94 -21.28 -20.94 -4.88
N THR A 95 -20.87 -21.62 -3.80
CA THR A 95 -19.60 -21.36 -3.09
C THR A 95 -18.37 -21.67 -3.95
N VAL A 96 -18.41 -22.73 -4.77
CA VAL A 96 -17.30 -23.10 -5.68
C VAL A 96 -17.06 -22.00 -6.71
N ALA A 97 -18.13 -21.40 -7.26
CA ALA A 97 -18.01 -20.29 -8.20
C ALA A 97 -17.44 -19.02 -7.53
N LEU A 98 -17.80 -18.78 -6.26
CA LEU A 98 -17.22 -17.69 -5.46
C LEU A 98 -15.72 -17.87 -5.22
N GLU A 99 -15.29 -19.09 -4.87
CA GLU A 99 -13.88 -19.41 -4.67
C GLU A 99 -13.07 -19.25 -5.96
N GLY A 100 -13.60 -19.70 -7.08
CA GLY A 100 -12.96 -19.52 -8.40
C GLY A 100 -12.80 -18.05 -8.75
N LEU A 101 -13.84 -17.23 -8.53
CA LEU A 101 -13.78 -15.79 -8.78
C LEU A 101 -12.78 -15.09 -7.84
N ARG A 102 -12.78 -15.47 -6.56
CA ARG A 102 -11.82 -14.95 -5.58
C ARG A 102 -10.38 -15.25 -6.00
N ALA A 103 -10.07 -16.48 -6.41
CA ALA A 103 -8.74 -16.86 -6.87
C ALA A 103 -8.30 -16.07 -8.11
N GLU A 104 -9.23 -15.79 -9.03
CA GLU A 104 -8.98 -14.95 -10.20
C GLU A 104 -8.64 -13.51 -9.80
N LEU A 105 -9.41 -12.90 -8.90
CA LEU A 105 -9.16 -11.54 -8.40
C LEU A 105 -7.84 -11.46 -7.63
N GLU A 106 -7.54 -12.44 -6.77
CA GLU A 106 -6.26 -12.55 -6.06
C GLU A 106 -5.08 -12.62 -7.03
N ARG A 107 -5.23 -13.36 -8.14
CA ARG A 107 -4.21 -13.40 -9.20
C ARG A 107 -3.99 -12.03 -9.84
N ARG A 108 -5.05 -11.27 -10.13
CA ARG A 108 -4.95 -9.92 -10.71
C ARG A 108 -4.33 -8.91 -9.74
N ILE A 109 -4.71 -8.97 -8.46
CA ILE A 109 -4.09 -8.16 -7.41
C ILE A 109 -2.60 -8.49 -7.29
N SER A 110 -2.24 -9.77 -7.31
CA SER A 110 -0.85 -10.22 -7.32
C SER A 110 -0.09 -9.71 -8.55
N GLU A 111 -0.70 -9.71 -9.74
CA GLU A 111 -0.08 -9.16 -10.95
C GLU A 111 0.24 -7.66 -10.79
N CYS A 112 -0.70 -6.89 -10.21
CA CYS A 112 -0.47 -5.47 -9.92
C CYS A 112 0.61 -5.27 -8.86
N TYR A 113 0.63 -6.11 -7.81
CA TYR A 113 1.66 -6.13 -6.78
C TYR A 113 3.06 -6.29 -7.37
N HIS A 114 3.24 -7.23 -8.30
CA HIS A 114 4.56 -7.48 -8.91
C HIS A 114 4.96 -6.41 -9.92
N ASN A 115 4.00 -5.72 -10.53
CA ASN A 115 4.21 -4.66 -11.51
C ASN A 115 4.05 -3.24 -10.92
N TYR A 116 4.13 -3.07 -9.61
CA TYR A 116 3.88 -1.81 -8.89
C TYR A 116 4.69 -0.59 -9.36
N MET A 117 5.83 -0.80 -10.04
CA MET A 117 6.64 0.28 -10.64
C MET A 117 6.07 0.82 -11.96
N LYS A 118 5.09 0.12 -12.55
CA LYS A 118 4.40 0.56 -13.77
C LYS A 118 3.15 1.35 -13.36
N PRO A 119 3.02 2.62 -13.78
CA PRO A 119 1.90 3.46 -13.38
C PRO A 119 0.52 2.88 -13.72
N GLU A 120 0.38 2.13 -14.82
CA GLU A 120 -0.92 1.53 -15.19
C GLU A 120 -1.37 0.47 -14.17
N TYR A 121 -0.45 -0.38 -13.73
CA TYR A 121 -0.73 -1.43 -12.76
C TYR A 121 -1.00 -0.86 -11.36
N LEU A 122 -0.27 0.19 -10.97
CA LEU A 122 -0.51 0.86 -9.71
C LEU A 122 -1.86 1.61 -9.71
N ALA A 123 -2.26 2.21 -10.84
CA ALA A 123 -3.57 2.82 -11.00
C ALA A 123 -4.69 1.79 -10.84
N LYS A 124 -4.53 0.60 -11.44
CA LYS A 124 -5.48 -0.52 -11.28
C LYS A 124 -5.52 -1.04 -9.84
N TRP A 125 -4.36 -1.17 -9.17
CA TRP A 125 -4.28 -1.64 -7.79
C TRP A 125 -4.92 -0.67 -6.78
N ARG A 126 -4.84 0.63 -7.07
CA ARG A 126 -5.46 1.67 -6.23
C ARG A 126 -6.99 1.67 -6.34
N SER A 127 -7.55 1.15 -7.43
CA SER A 127 -8.98 1.17 -7.66
C SER A 127 -9.69 0.40 -6.53
N PRO A 128 -10.68 1.01 -5.86
CA PRO A 128 -11.51 0.34 -4.86
C PRO A 128 -12.41 -0.73 -5.49
#